data_AF-A0A6I6E068-F1
#
_entry.id   AF-A0A6I6E068-F1
#
_cell.length_a   1.000
_cell.length_b   1.000
_cell.length_c   1.000
_cell.angle_alpha   90.00
_cell.angle_beta   90.00
_cell.angle_gamma   90.00
#
_symmetry.space_group_name_H-M   'P 1'
#
loop_
_entity.id
_entity.type
_entity.pdbx_description
1 polymer ?
#
loop_
_entity_poly.entity_id
_entity_poly.type
_entity_poly.pdbx_seq_one_letter_code
_entity_poly.pdbx_strand_id
1 'polypeptide(L)' 'MEAEVHVQGRIEMSDQEVKRLQVMGQLVERVITQGQAADRLGLSKRQVRRLLRRYERQGQPDW' A
#
# COMPACT_ATOMS: atom_id res chain seq x y z
N MET A 1 33.46 -10.22 16.00
CA MET A 1 33.03 -10.42 14.60
C MET A 1 31.61 -9.89 14.50
N GLU A 2 31.44 -8.63 14.12
CA GLU A 2 30.14 -8.04 13.88
C GLU A 2 29.78 -8.30 12.42
N ALA A 3 28.64 -8.94 12.17
CA ALA A 3 28.17 -9.21 10.82
C ALA A 3 27.67 -7.90 10.21
N GLU A 4 28.39 -7.37 9.23
CA GLU A 4 27.89 -6.31 8.36
C GLU A 4 26.69 -6.82 7.57
N VAL A 5 25.50 -6.33 7.92
CA VAL A 5 24.30 -6.51 7.09
C VAL A 5 24.40 -5.50 5.95
N HIS A 6 25.02 -5.91 4.85
CA HIS A 6 24.99 -5.15 3.60
C HIS A 6 23.57 -5.24 2.99
N VAL A 7 22.71 -4.26 3.30
CA VAL A 7 21.42 -4.10 2.63
C VAL A 7 21.67 -3.38 1.30
N GLN A 8 22.03 -4.16 0.27
CA GLN A 8 22.19 -3.63 -1.09
C GLN A 8 20.92 -3.89 -1.91
N GLY A 9 20.10 -2.86 -2.06
CA GLY A 9 18.92 -2.87 -2.91
C GLY A 9 17.93 -1.76 -2.56
N ARG A 10 18.11 -0.56 -3.13
CA ARG A 10 17.07 0.48 -3.06
C ARG A 10 16.02 0.15 -4.12
N ILE A 11 14.85 -0.30 -3.71
CA ILE A 11 13.70 -0.46 -4.62
C ILE A 11 13.06 0.93 -4.76
N GLU A 12 13.04 1.46 -5.99
CA GLU A 12 12.33 2.70 -6.29
C GLU A 12 10.86 2.39 -6.56
N MET A 13 9.97 2.97 -5.75
CA MET A 13 8.53 2.91 -5.97
C MET A 13 8.09 4.12 -6.78
N SER A 14 7.13 3.91 -7.67
CA SER A 14 6.42 5.01 -8.31
C SER A 14 5.60 5.81 -7.29
N ASP A 15 5.33 7.08 -7.61
CA ASP A 15 4.45 7.93 -6.80
C ASP A 15 3.06 7.29 -6.60
N GLN A 16 2.60 6.52 -7.60
CA GLN A 16 1.33 5.83 -7.54
C GLN A 16 1.35 4.68 -6.53
N GLU A 17 2.46 3.94 -6.43
CA GLU A 17 2.66 2.87 -5.44
C GLU A 17 2.74 3.46 -4.03
N VAL A 18 3.53 4.53 -3.84
CA VAL A 18 3.63 5.25 -2.56
C VAL A 18 2.25 5.74 -2.11
N LYS A 19 1.51 6.39 -3.02
CA LYS A 19 0.16 6.89 -2.75
C LYS A 19 -0.80 5.76 -2.37
N ARG A 20 -0.74 4.62 -3.05
CA ARG A 20 -1.57 3.46 -2.70
C ARG A 20 -1.21 2.92 -1.33
N LEU A 21 0.07 2.75 -0.99
CA LEU A 21 0.50 2.27 0.32
C LEU A 21 -0.05 3.17 1.44
N GLN A 22 0.08 4.49 1.29
CA GLN A 22 -0.40 5.44 2.28
C GLN A 22 -1.92 5.37 2.46
N VAL A 23 -2.68 5.34 1.36
CA VAL A 23 -4.16 5.27 1.42
C VAL A 23 -4.62 3.93 2.00
N MET A 24 -3.98 2.82 1.66
CA MET A 24 -4.36 1.50 2.18
C MET A 24 -4.03 1.36 3.66
N GLY A 25 -2.89 1.91 4.13
CA GLY A 25 -2.58 1.97 5.56
C GLY A 25 -3.67 2.71 6.35
N GLN A 26 -4.06 3.92 5.89
CA GLN A 26 -5.14 4.69 6.51
C GLN A 26 -6.49 3.96 6.49
N LEU A 27 -6.77 3.17 5.46
CA LEU A 27 -7.99 2.38 5.36
C LEU A 27 -8.00 1.22 6.36
N VAL A 28 -6.87 0.52 6.53
CA VAL A 28 -6.70 -0.57 7.52
C VAL A 28 -6.82 -0.03 8.94
N GLU A 29 -6.20 1.11 9.21
CA GLU A 29 -6.29 1.83 10.49
C GLU A 29 -7.67 2.48 10.73
N ARG A 30 -8.60 2.33 9.78
CA ARG A 30 -9.97 2.89 9.81
C ARG A 30 -10.01 4.41 9.95
N VAL A 31 -8.93 5.09 9.59
CA VAL A 31 -8.85 6.56 9.50
C VAL A 31 -9.73 7.09 8.37
N ILE A 32 -9.87 6.32 7.30
CA ILE A 32 -10.72 6.64 6.16
C ILE A 32 -11.63 5.47 5.78
N THR A 33 -12.72 5.76 5.08
CA THR A 33 -13.65 4.77 4.54
C THR A 33 -13.22 4.27 3.16
N GLN A 34 -13.79 3.13 2.71
CA GLN A 34 -13.58 2.62 1.33
C GLN A 34 -14.02 3.62 0.24
N GLY A 35 -15.01 4.48 0.54
CA GLY A 35 -15.44 5.53 -0.38
C GLY A 35 -14.38 6.61 -0.54
N GLN A 36 -13.87 7.13 0.58
CA GLN A 36 -12.80 8.14 0.56
C GLN A 36 -11.51 7.60 -0.06
N ALA A 37 -11.17 6.33 0.18
CA ALA A 37 -10.05 5.68 -0.49
C ALA A 37 -10.26 5.57 -2.02
N ALA A 38 -11.48 5.28 -2.47
CA ALA A 38 -11.84 5.23 -3.87
C ALA A 38 -11.64 6.60 -4.55
N ASP A 39 -12.14 7.67 -3.92
CA ASP A 39 -12.01 9.03 -4.44
C ASP A 39 -10.54 9.47 -4.52
N ARG A 40 -9.75 9.20 -3.47
CA ARG A 40 -8.31 9.55 -3.43
C ARG A 40 -7.48 8.80 -4.47
N LEU A 41 -7.83 7.55 -4.76
CA LEU A 41 -7.10 6.71 -5.71
C LEU A 41 -7.63 6.81 -7.14
N GLY A 42 -8.76 7.48 -7.37
CA GLY A 42 -9.42 7.48 -8.68
C GLY A 42 -9.91 6.09 -9.09
N LEU A 43 -10.36 5.29 -8.11
CA LEU A 43 -10.77 3.89 -8.30
C LEU A 43 -12.21 3.67 -7.87
N SER A 44 -12.83 2.61 -8.37
CA SER A 44 -14.11 2.15 -7.81
C SER A 44 -13.93 1.54 -6.41
N LYS A 45 -14.97 1.61 -5.57
CA LYS A 45 -15.00 0.90 -4.27
C LYS A 45 -14.69 -0.59 -4.41
N ARG A 46 -15.08 -1.23 -5.52
CA ARG A 46 -14.77 -2.64 -5.83
C ARG A 46 -13.27 -2.85 -6.04
N GLN A 47 -12.58 -1.94 -6.72
CA GLN A 47 -11.12 -1.99 -6.89
C GLN A 47 -10.41 -1.80 -5.55
N VAL A 48 -10.81 -0.81 -4.76
CA VAL A 48 -10.29 -0.58 -3.40
C VAL A 48 -10.43 -1.85 -2.54
N ARG A 49 -11.59 -2.50 -2.58
CA ARG A 49 -11.82 -3.74 -1.82
C ARG A 49 -10.90 -4.88 -2.25
N ARG A 50 -10.56 -4.97 -3.54
CA ARG A 50 -9.58 -5.95 -4.04
C ARG A 50 -8.17 -5.61 -3.60
N LEU A 51 -7.81 -4.32 -3.62
CA LEU A 51 -6.53 -3.85 -3.13
C LEU A 51 -6.37 -4.15 -1.64
N LEU A 52 -7.40 -3.92 -0.83
CA LEU A 52 -7.39 -4.19 0.61
C LEU A 52 -7.09 -5.65 0.90
N ARG A 53 -7.79 -6.57 0.21
CA ARG A 53 -7.53 -8.01 0.34
C ARG A 53 -6.12 -8.43 -0.10
N ARG A 54 -5.48 -7.69 -1.01
CA ARG A 54 -4.09 -7.96 -1.41
C ARG A 54 -3.12 -7.45 -0.34
N TYR A 55 -3.32 -6.21 0.08
CA TYR A 55 -2.56 -5.55 1.15
C TYR A 55 -2.59 -6.37 2.46
N GLU A 56 -3.76 -6.80 2.92
CA GLU A 56 -3.91 -7.61 4.14
C GLU A 56 -3.25 -9.00 4.05
N ARG A 57 -3.15 -9.58 2.85
CA ARG A 57 -2.53 -10.91 2.65
C ARG A 57 -1.02 -10.87 2.48
N GLN A 58 -0.49 -9.79 1.92
CA GLN A 58 0.92 -9.69 1.51
C GLN A 58 1.72 -8.68 2.35
N GLY A 59 1.04 -7.85 3.16
CA GLY A 59 1.66 -6.71 3.82
C GLY A 59 1.98 -5.61 2.80
N GLN A 60 3.10 -5.77 2.09
CA GLN A 60 3.52 -4.87 1.01
C GLN A 60 3.26 -5.50 -0.36
N PRO A 61 2.17 -5.12 -1.05
CA PRO A 61 1.87 -5.67 -2.36
C PRO A 61 2.81 -5.11 -3.44
N ASP A 62 3.26 -6.00 -4.33
CA ASP A 62 3.79 -5.70 -5.66
C ASP A 62 2.60 -5.37 -6.59
N TRP A 63 2.50 -4.12 -7.06
CA TRP A 63 1.33 -3.57 -7.78
C TRP A 63 1.60 -2.37 -8.67
#